data_AF-A0A9D1DRH4-F1
#
_entry.id   AF-A0A9D1DRH4-F1
#
_cell.length_a   1.000
_cell.length_b   1.000
_cell.length_c   1.000
_cell.angle_alpha   90.00
_cell.angle_beta   90.00
_cell.angle_gamma   90.00
#
_symmetry.space_group_name_H-M   'P 1'
#
loop_
_entity.id
_entity.type
_entity.pdbx_description
1 polymer ?
#
loop_
_entity_poly.entity_id
_entity_poly.type
_entity_poly.pdbx_seq_one_letter_code
_entity_poly.pdbx_strand_id
1 'polypeptide(L)' 'MDNKNGFTITDRDRVLRAWESSTELVRDYQAYANQLADDNKELAKLFAEFAEDEAQHAAKLLELLRGYEK' A
#
# COMPACT_ATOMS: atom_id res chain seq x y z
N MET A 1 -0.20 -23.34 -11.21
CA MET A 1 0.72 -22.57 -10.35
C MET A 1 1.63 -23.57 -9.65
N ASP A 2 2.94 -23.37 -9.75
CA ASP A 2 3.99 -24.30 -9.36
C ASP A 2 3.94 -24.67 -7.87
N ASN A 3 3.76 -25.97 -7.61
CA ASN A 3 3.59 -26.55 -6.29
C ASN A 3 4.89 -27.21 -5.81
N LYS A 4 5.99 -26.44 -5.71
CA LYS A 4 7.31 -27.01 -5.40
C LYS A 4 7.60 -27.20 -3.90
N ASN A 5 6.84 -26.57 -2.99
CA ASN A 5 7.09 -26.64 -1.54
C ASN A 5 5.83 -26.88 -0.66
N GLY A 6 4.68 -27.28 -1.22
CA GLY A 6 3.48 -27.62 -0.45
C GLY A 6 2.73 -26.45 0.23
N PHE A 7 3.29 -25.24 0.24
CA PHE A 7 2.58 -24.03 0.66
C PHE A 7 1.84 -23.40 -0.53
N THR A 8 0.51 -23.33 -0.45
CA THR A 8 -0.33 -22.64 -1.43
C THR A 8 -0.60 -21.22 -0.96
N ILE A 9 -0.17 -20.22 -1.73
CA ILE A 9 -0.52 -18.82 -1.49
C ILE A 9 -2.00 -18.65 -1.80
N THR A 10 -2.79 -18.30 -0.79
CA THR A 10 -4.22 -18.06 -0.92
C THR A 10 -4.50 -16.66 -1.48
N ASP A 11 -5.72 -16.41 -1.95
CA ASP A 11 -6.13 -15.07 -2.37
C ASP A 11 -6.09 -14.08 -1.21
N ARG A 12 -6.42 -14.53 0.01
CA ARG A 12 -6.26 -13.76 1.24
C ARG A 12 -4.81 -13.34 1.48
N ASP A 13 -3.84 -14.22 1.24
CA ASP A 13 -2.41 -13.89 1.39
C ASP A 13 -1.94 -12.87 0.34
N ARG A 14 -2.46 -12.96 -0.89
CA ARG A 14 -2.18 -11.97 -1.95
C ARG A 14 -2.72 -10.59 -1.57
N VAL A 15 -3.96 -10.52 -1.09
CA VAL A 15 -4.58 -9.27 -0.65
C VAL A 15 -3.87 -8.72 0.59
N LEU A 16 -3.45 -9.56 1.53
CA LEU A 16 -2.71 -9.14 2.72
C LEU A 16 -1.39 -8.49 2.33
N ARG A 17 -0.63 -9.15 1.45
CA ARG A 17 0.64 -8.60 0.97
C ARG A 17 0.46 -7.29 0.20
N ALA A 18 -0.57 -7.20 -0.64
CA ALA A 18 -0.88 -5.96 -1.34
C ALA A 18 -1.24 -4.83 -0.38
N TRP A 19 -2.02 -5.13 0.66
CA TRP A 19 -2.39 -4.16 1.69
C TRP A 19 -1.15 -3.65 2.44
N GLU A 20 -0.28 -4.55 2.88
CA GLU A 20 0.98 -4.19 3.54
C GLU A 20 1.83 -3.28 2.65
N SER A 21 2.00 -3.63 1.37
CA SER A 21 2.74 -2.83 0.40
C SER A 21 2.15 -1.43 0.20
N SER A 22 0.83 -1.29 0.01
CA SER A 22 0.21 0.04 -0.10
C SER A 22 0.40 0.85 1.18
N THR A 23 0.31 0.25 2.37
CA THR A 23 0.56 0.99 3.63
C THR A 23 2.01 1.43 3.80
N GLU A 24 2.98 0.69 3.26
CA GLU A 24 4.38 1.09 3.22
C GLU A 24 4.57 2.29 2.30
N LEU A 25 4.01 2.25 1.08
CA LEU A 25 4.06 3.35 0.14
C LEU A 25 3.43 4.65 0.68
N VAL A 26 2.32 4.56 1.41
CA VAL A 26 1.74 5.73 2.10
C VAL A 26 2.77 6.39 3.02
N ARG A 27 3.48 5.60 3.84
CA ARG A 27 4.47 6.13 4.79
C ARG A 27 5.66 6.76 4.07
N ASP A 28 6.16 6.09 3.03
CA ASP A 28 7.30 6.56 2.25
C ASP A 28 6.96 7.88 1.53
N TYR A 29 5.81 7.93 0.85
CA TYR A 29 5.38 9.13 0.16
C TYR A 29 5.09 10.30 1.11
N GLN A 30 4.49 10.05 2.29
CA GLN A 30 4.37 11.07 3.33
C GLN A 30 5.73 11.56 3.82
N ALA A 31 6.69 10.66 4.02
CA ALA A 31 8.03 11.03 4.45
C ALA A 31 8.74 11.90 3.39
N TYR A 32 8.65 11.53 2.10
CA TYR A 32 9.23 12.30 1.00
C TYR A 32 8.57 13.67 0.85
N ALA A 33 7.24 13.74 0.93
CA ALA A 33 6.51 15.01 0.88
C ALA A 33 6.96 15.95 2.01
N ASN A 34 7.13 15.43 3.23
CA ASN A 34 7.61 16.22 4.37
C ASN A 34 9.06 16.67 4.22
N GLN A 35 9.95 15.80 3.73
CA GLN A 35 11.37 16.13 3.52
C GLN A 35 11.57 17.17 2.42
N LEU A 36 10.71 17.17 1.39
CA LEU A 36 10.80 18.06 0.23
C LEU A 36 9.97 19.35 0.38
N ALA A 37 9.23 19.52 1.48
CA ALA A 37 8.24 20.58 1.66
C ALA A 37 8.83 22.00 1.47
N ASP A 38 10.08 22.20 1.88
CA ASP A 38 10.76 23.49 1.78
C ASP A 38 11.59 23.64 0.49
N ASP A 39 12.19 22.55 0.00
CA ASP A 39 13.15 22.58 -1.11
C ASP A 39 12.51 22.38 -2.50
N ASN A 40 11.48 21.53 -2.60
CA ASN A 40 10.83 21.21 -3.87
C ASN A 40 9.33 20.98 -3.69
N LYS A 41 8.58 22.09 -3.66
CA LYS A 41 7.13 22.12 -3.39
C LYS A 41 6.30 21.34 -4.41
N GLU A 42 6.70 21.35 -5.68
CA GLU A 42 5.97 20.62 -6.73
C GLU A 42 6.08 19.11 -6.52
N LEU A 43 7.31 18.62 -6.28
CA LEU A 43 7.54 17.21 -6.01
C LEU A 43 6.96 16.77 -4.67
N ALA A 44 7.01 17.64 -3.64
CA ALA A 44 6.37 17.39 -2.35
C ALA A 44 4.85 17.22 -2.49
N LYS A 45 4.20 18.06 -3.31
CA LYS A 45 2.77 17.96 -3.61
C LYS A 45 2.45 16.66 -4.33
N LEU A 46 3.25 16.26 -5.32
CA LEU A 46 3.06 15.01 -6.04
C LEU A 46 3.14 13.78 -5.10
N PHE A 47 4.14 13.74 -4.20
CA PHE A 47 4.23 12.67 -3.22
C PHE A 47 3.06 12.68 -2.22
N ALA A 48 2.57 13.86 -1.81
CA ALA A 48 1.39 13.94 -0.97
C ALA A 48 0.14 13.38 -1.67
N GLU A 49 -0.04 13.65 -2.96
CA GLU A 49 -1.12 13.07 -3.78
C GLU A 49 -1.00 11.54 -3.88
N PHE A 50 0.21 11.03 -4.14
CA PHE A 50 0.45 9.58 -4.17
C PHE A 50 0.20 8.90 -2.83
N ALA A 51 0.52 9.56 -1.71
CA ALA A 51 0.20 9.04 -0.39
C ALA A 51 -1.32 8.94 -0.17
N GLU A 52 -2.10 9.88 -0.69
CA GLU A 52 -3.56 9.83 -0.60
C GLU A 52 -4.14 8.69 -1.45
N ASP A 53 -3.65 8.53 -2.69
CA ASP A 53 -4.07 7.45 -3.58
C ASP A 53 -3.76 6.07 -3.00
N GLU A 54 -2.54 5.86 -2.47
CA GLU A 54 -2.16 4.60 -1.83
C GLU A 54 -2.95 4.36 -0.54
N ALA A 55 -3.35 5.40 0.19
CA ALA A 55 -4.24 5.24 1.34
C ALA A 55 -5.63 4.77 0.91
N GLN A 56 -6.16 5.23 -0.23
CA GLN A 56 -7.40 4.72 -0.80
C GLN A 56 -7.26 3.27 -1.28
N HIS A 57 -6.13 2.90 -1.89
CA HIS A 57 -5.83 1.52 -2.26
C HIS A 57 -5.78 0.62 -1.01
N ALA A 58 -5.05 1.02 0.03
CA ALA A 58 -4.97 0.31 1.29
C ALA A 58 -6.34 0.15 1.97
N ALA A 59 -7.19 1.19 1.93
CA ALA A 59 -8.54 1.10 2.49
C ALA A 59 -9.39 0.03 1.79
N LYS A 60 -9.41 0.01 0.45
CA LYS A 60 -10.13 -0.99 -0.35
C LYS A 60 -9.63 -2.41 -0.08
N LEU A 61 -8.31 -2.59 0.01
CA LEU A 61 -7.69 -3.89 0.30
C LEU A 61 -8.02 -4.37 1.72
N LEU A 62 -8.07 -3.46 2.70
CA LEU A 62 -8.48 -3.77 4.08
C LEU A 62 -9.93 -4.23 4.16
N GLU A 63 -10.83 -3.58 3.41
CA GLU A 63 -12.23 -4.02 3.33
C GLU A 63 -12.36 -5.43 2.75
N LEU A 64 -11.58 -5.75 1.71
CA LEU A 64 -11.52 -7.10 1.14
C LEU A 64 -10.97 -8.11 2.16
N LEU A 65 -9.90 -7.77 2.89
CA LEU A 65 -9.34 -8.62 3.95
C LEU A 65 -10.37 -8.99 5.01
N ARG A 66 -11.13 -8.00 5.50
CA ARG A 66 -12.22 -8.21 6.47
C ARG A 66 -13.32 -9.13 5.92
N GLY A 67 -13.50 -9.18 4.60
CA GLY A 67 -14.41 -10.10 3.93
C GLY A 67 -13.96 -11.57 4.01
N TYR A 68 -12.65 -11.84 4.06
CA TYR A 68 -12.10 -13.20 4.19
C TYR A 68 -12.11 -13.72 5.64
N GLU A 69 -12.30 -12.86 6.64
CA GLU A 69 -12.36 -13.23 8.07
C GLU A 69 -13.78 -13.57 8.56
N LYS A 70 -14.79 -13.51 7.67
CA LYS A 70 -16.19 -13.83 7.98
C LYS A 70 -16.56 -15.29 7.73
#